data_AF-A0A497MUV6-F1
#
_entry.id   AF-A0A497MUV6-F1
#
_cell.length_a   1.000
_cell.length_b   1.000
_cell.length_c   1.000
_cell.angle_alpha   90.00
_cell.angle_beta   90.00
_cell.angle_gamma   90.00
#
_symmetry.space_group_name_H-M   'P 1'
#
loop_
_entity.id
_entity.type
_entity.pdbx_description
1 polymer ?
#
loop_
_entity_poly.entity_id
_entity_poly.type
_entity_poly.pdbx_seq_one_letter_code
_entity_poly.pdbx_strand_id
1 'polypeptide(L)'
;MEGVNVASEEAKIYEQVVRNTVTQKIMETLESGEKTLSELVKAVNELVPEPLDDLIIKLYLSQLEMEGLIEKKDKGGEAAYNVTDKWKSLSSAGKG
;
A
#
# COMPACT_ATOMS: atom_id res chain seq x y z
N MET A 1 5.79 -13.37 27.33
CA MET A 1 5.12 -12.05 27.15
C MET A 1 5.42 -11.53 25.75
N GLU A 2 4.99 -12.22 24.69
CA GLU A 2 5.27 -11.80 23.29
C GLU A 2 4.02 -11.32 22.54
N GLY A 3 2.81 -11.63 23.04
CA GLY A 3 1.55 -11.32 22.34
C GLY A 3 1.08 -9.86 22.41
N VAL A 4 1.56 -9.05 23.35
CA VAL A 4 1.13 -7.65 23.51
C VAL A 4 1.90 -6.70 22.58
N ASN A 5 3.14 -7.04 22.22
CA ASN A 5 4.01 -6.14 21.47
C ASN A 5 3.67 -6.14 19.96
N VAL A 6 3.40 -7.32 19.39
CA VAL A 6 3.11 -7.51 17.95
C VAL A 6 1.80 -6.83 17.54
N ALA A 7 0.72 -7.01 18.30
CA ALA A 7 -0.57 -6.36 18.02
C ALA A 7 -0.47 -4.82 18.04
N SER A 8 0.42 -4.26 18.87
CA SER A 8 0.64 -2.81 18.95
C SER A 8 1.41 -2.26 17.74
N GLU A 9 2.25 -3.06 17.12
CA GLU A 9 3.05 -2.69 15.96
C GLU A 9 2.23 -2.80 14.67
N GLU A 10 1.44 -3.87 14.56
CA GLU A 10 0.47 -4.08 13.49
C GLU A 10 -0.59 -2.97 13.42
N ALA A 11 -1.11 -2.53 14.57
CA ALA A 11 -2.02 -1.40 14.66
C ALA A 11 -1.36 -0.09 14.17
N LYS A 12 -0.09 0.15 14.53
CA LYS A 12 0.65 1.35 14.07
C LYS A 12 0.87 1.35 12.57
N ILE A 13 1.22 0.20 11.98
CA ILE A 13 1.39 0.08 10.53
C ILE A 13 0.06 0.40 9.82
N TYR A 14 -1.04 -0.21 10.28
CA TYR A 14 -2.36 0.10 9.74
C TYR A 14 -2.70 1.59 9.85
N GLU A 15 -2.52 2.20 11.02
CA GLU A 15 -2.75 3.63 11.22
C GLU A 15 -1.89 4.51 10.32
N GLN A 16 -0.61 4.17 10.13
CA GLN A 16 0.30 4.90 9.25
C GLN A 16 -0.19 4.90 7.80
N VAL A 17 -0.65 3.73 7.32
CA VAL A 17 -1.18 3.59 5.95
C VAL A 17 -2.45 4.39 5.75
N VAL A 18 -3.43 4.30 6.66
CA VAL A 18 -4.74 4.95 6.47
C VAL A 18 -4.74 6.45 6.76
N ARG A 19 -3.79 6.96 7.55
CA ARG A 19 -3.68 8.41 7.85
C ARG A 19 -2.90 9.18 6.79
N ASN A 20 -2.19 8.49 5.90
CA ASN A 20 -1.52 9.11 4.76
C ASN A 20 -2.36 8.90 3.50
N THR A 21 -2.85 10.00 2.92
CA THR A 21 -3.75 9.99 1.76
C THR A 21 -3.18 9.26 0.54
N VAL A 22 -1.87 9.36 0.30
CA VAL A 22 -1.22 8.71 -0.84
C VAL A 22 -1.16 7.20 -0.63
N THR A 23 -0.68 6.74 0.52
CA THR A 23 -0.61 5.30 0.83
C THR A 23 -2.00 4.69 0.93
N GLN A 24 -2.95 5.40 1.53
CA GLN A 24 -4.35 4.97 1.57
C GLN A 24 -4.89 4.74 0.16
N LYS A 25 -4.71 5.72 -0.75
CA LYS A 25 -5.19 5.60 -2.13
C LYS A 25 -4.53 4.46 -2.89
N ILE A 26 -3.21 4.27 -2.70
CA ILE A 26 -2.48 3.14 -3.29
C ILE A 26 -3.11 1.82 -2.83
N MET A 27 -3.32 1.65 -1.52
CA MET A 27 -3.89 0.42 -0.97
C MET A 27 -5.33 0.17 -1.42
N GLU A 28 -6.20 1.19 -1.39
CA GLU A 28 -7.57 1.09 -1.92
C GLU A 28 -7.60 0.67 -3.39
N THR A 29 -6.68 1.22 -4.19
CA THR A 29 -6.58 0.88 -5.61
C THR A 29 -6.12 -0.57 -5.82
N LEU A 30 -5.18 -1.05 -4.99
CA LEU A 30 -4.70 -2.43 -5.03
C LEU A 30 -5.69 -3.45 -4.45
N GLU A 31 -6.55 -3.04 -3.50
CA GLU A 31 -7.64 -3.88 -2.99
C GLU A 31 -8.67 -4.21 -4.10
N SER A 32 -8.78 -3.38 -5.13
CA SER A 32 -9.61 -3.66 -6.32
C SER A 32 -9.01 -4.71 -7.27
N GLY A 33 -7.80 -5.19 -6.97
CA GLY A 33 -7.03 -6.14 -7.77
C GLY A 33 -5.70 -5.57 -8.23
N GLU A 34 -4.88 -6.43 -8.83
CA GLU A 34 -3.53 -6.11 -9.29
C GLU A 34 -3.47 -4.85 -10.18
N LYS A 35 -2.40 -4.04 -10.03
CA LYS A 35 -2.19 -2.78 -10.77
C LYS A 35 -0.74 -2.62 -11.19
N THR A 36 -0.53 -2.01 -12.34
CA THR A 36 0.77 -1.50 -12.80
C THR A 36 1.14 -0.20 -12.08
N LEU A 37 2.41 0.21 -12.18
CA LEU A 37 2.84 1.52 -11.69
C LEU A 37 2.04 2.66 -12.34
N SER A 38 1.82 2.60 -13.66
CA SER A 38 1.12 3.67 -14.39
C SER A 38 -0.32 3.87 -13.88
N GLU A 39 -1.03 2.77 -13.60
CA GLU A 39 -2.37 2.83 -13.03
C GLU A 39 -2.37 3.43 -11.62
N LEU A 40 -1.38 3.11 -10.79
CA LEU A 40 -1.25 3.65 -9.43
C LEU A 40 -0.90 5.15 -9.45
N VAL A 41 0.03 5.56 -10.31
CA VAL A 41 0.38 6.97 -10.52
C VAL A 41 -0.86 7.76 -10.91
N LYS A 42 -1.63 7.26 -11.89
CA LYS A 42 -2.87 7.90 -12.32
C LYS A 42 -3.86 8.04 -11.17
N ALA A 43 -4.11 6.95 -10.43
CA ALA A 43 -5.06 6.94 -9.33
C ALA A 43 -4.69 7.90 -8.19
N VAL A 44 -3.40 8.04 -7.88
CA VAL A 44 -2.92 8.99 -6.85
C VAL A 44 -3.00 10.42 -7.35
N ASN A 45 -2.59 10.68 -8.59
CA ASN A 45 -2.55 12.03 -9.15
C ASN A 45 -3.95 12.63 -9.39
N GLU A 46 -5.01 11.81 -9.41
CA GLU A 46 -6.40 12.29 -9.38
C GLU A 46 -6.80 12.94 -8.04
N LEU A 47 -6.05 12.72 -6.95
CA LEU A 47 -6.36 13.27 -5.62
C LEU A 47 -5.64 14.57 -5.27
N VAL A 48 -4.60 14.92 -6.01
CA VAL A 48 -3.72 16.04 -5.67
C VAL A 48 -3.81 17.15 -6.72
N PRO A 49 -3.76 18.42 -6.32
CA PRO A 49 -3.81 19.54 -7.27
C PRO A 49 -2.55 19.62 -8.13
N GLU A 50 -1.41 19.14 -7.61
CA GLU A 50 -0.14 19.06 -8.31
C GLU A 50 0.25 17.58 -8.45
N PRO A 51 0.37 17.04 -9.68
CA PRO A 51 0.75 15.66 -9.90
C PRO A 51 2.11 15.33 -9.27
N LEU A 52 2.17 14.20 -8.57
CA LEU A 52 3.40 13.64 -8.05
C LEU A 52 4.19 12.94 -9.17
N ASP A 53 5.50 13.06 -9.10
CA ASP A 53 6.44 12.33 -9.95
C ASP A 53 6.37 10.82 -9.66
N ASP A 54 6.50 10.00 -10.70
CA ASP A 54 6.57 8.54 -10.62
C ASP A 54 7.57 8.05 -9.55
N LEU A 55 8.70 8.76 -9.38
CA LEU A 55 9.69 8.44 -8.35
C LEU A 55 9.11 8.53 -6.94
N ILE A 56 8.28 9.53 -6.67
CA ILE A 56 7.63 9.70 -5.36
C ILE A 56 6.68 8.53 -5.11
N ILE A 57 5.89 8.14 -6.11
CA ILE A 57 4.99 6.99 -6.01
C ILE A 57 5.79 5.69 -5.78
N LYS A 58 6.92 5.51 -6.47
CA LYS A 58 7.82 4.37 -6.24
C LYS A 58 8.36 4.32 -4.80
N LEU A 59 8.68 5.47 -4.19
CA LEU A 59 9.12 5.49 -2.79
C LEU A 59 8.05 4.98 -1.82
N TYR A 60 6.79 5.37 -2.04
CA TYR A 60 5.67 4.82 -1.26
C TYR A 60 5.48 3.32 -1.50
N LEU A 61 5.56 2.85 -2.75
CA LEU A 61 5.47 1.42 -3.05
C LEU A 61 6.60 0.62 -2.40
N SER A 62 7.83 1.12 -2.45
CA SER A 62 8.96 0.50 -1.77
C SER A 62 8.76 0.42 -0.25
N GLN A 63 8.21 1.46 0.36
CA GLN A 63 7.87 1.42 1.79
C GLN A 63 6.84 0.31 2.09
N LEU A 64 5.73 0.28 1.34
CA LEU A 64 4.66 -0.71 1.54
C LEU A 64 5.15 -2.14 1.28
N GLU A 65 6.08 -2.33 0.34
CA GLU A 65 6.72 -3.62 0.05
C GLU A 65 7.66 -4.04 1.18
N MET A 66 8.49 -3.12 1.71
CA MET A 66 9.34 -3.39 2.88
C MET A 66 8.53 -3.75 4.13
N GLU A 67 7.36 -3.13 4.30
CA GLU A 67 6.40 -3.45 5.37
C GLU A 67 5.64 -4.77 5.10
N GLY A 68 5.83 -5.39 3.93
CA GLY A 68 5.21 -6.66 3.53
C GLY A 68 3.70 -6.55 3.25
N LEU A 69 3.20 -5.34 2.98
CA LEU A 69 1.78 -5.08 2.74
C LEU A 69 1.37 -5.29 1.28
N ILE A 70 2.33 -5.10 0.38
CA ILE A 70 2.18 -5.36 -1.06
C ILE A 70 3.30 -6.27 -1.55
N GLU A 71 3.05 -6.95 -2.66
CA GLU A 71 4.04 -7.73 -3.39
C GLU A 71 4.19 -7.18 -4.81
N LYS A 72 5.42 -7.13 -5.30
CA LYS A 72 5.74 -6.81 -6.70
C LYS A 72 5.87 -8.10 -7.51
N LYS A 73 5.25 -8.13 -8.69
CA LYS A 73 5.36 -9.20 -9.69
C LYS A 73 5.83 -8.62 -11.01
N ASP A 74 6.81 -9.28 -11.63
CA ASP A 74 7.22 -8.94 -12.98
C ASP A 74 6.34 -9.70 -13.98
N LYS A 75 5.54 -8.97 -14.77
CA LYS A 75 4.68 -9.53 -15.82
C LYS A 75 5.08 -8.95 -17.18
N GLY A 76 5.75 -9.77 -17.99
CA GLY A 76 6.06 -9.39 -19.38
C GLY A 76 6.98 -8.18 -19.53
N GLY A 77 7.82 -7.90 -18.52
CA GLY A 77 8.72 -6.74 -18.51
C GLY A 77 8.17 -5.50 -17.82
N GLU A 78 6.93 -5.55 -17.32
CA GLU A 78 6.32 -4.48 -16.53
C GLU A 78 6.08 -4.93 -15.08
N ALA A 79 6.30 -4.01 -14.14
CA ALA A 79 6.05 -4.23 -12.72
C ALA A 79 4.56 -4.07 -12.42
N ALA A 80 3.98 -5.13 -11.83
CA ALA A 80 2.63 -5.13 -11.29
C ALA A 80 2.67 -5.36 -9.78
N TYR A 81 1.69 -4.82 -9.07
CA TYR A 81 1.62 -4.82 -7.61
C TYR A 81 0.28 -5.37 -7.15
N ASN A 82 0.28 -6.07 -6.02
CA ASN A 82 -0.93 -6.62 -5.41
C ASN A 82 -0.85 -6.56 -3.88
N VAL A 83 -1.99 -6.52 -3.19
CA VAL A 83 -2.03 -6.61 -1.72
C VAL A 83 -1.68 -8.02 -1.24
N THR A 84 -0.91 -8.11 -0.16
CA THR A 84 -0.59 -9.39 0.49
C THR A 84 -1.67 -9.82 1.46
N ASP A 85 -1.61 -11.07 1.91
CA ASP A 85 -2.51 -11.57 2.97
C ASP A 85 -2.24 -10.92 4.33
N LYS A 86 -1.02 -10.38 4.55
CA LYS A 86 -0.68 -9.56 5.72
C LYS A 86 -1.57 -8.33 5.75
N TRP A 87 -1.65 -7.57 4.66
CA TRP A 87 -2.53 -6.39 4.59
C TRP A 87 -4.01 -6.75 4.78
N LYS A 88 -4.50 -7.83 4.16
CA LYS A 88 -5.90 -8.26 4.32
C LYS A 88 -6.25 -8.58 5.77
N SER A 89 -5.33 -9.23 6.48
CA SER A 89 -5.48 -9.54 7.91
C SER A 89 -5.49 -8.27 8.77
N LEU A 90 -4.52 -7.36 8.54
CA LEU A 90 -4.41 -6.09 9.24
C LEU A 90 -5.63 -5.19 9.04
N SER A 91 -6.05 -5.01 7.79
CA SER A 91 -7.17 -4.14 7.43
C SER A 91 -8.51 -4.65 7.98
N SER A 92 -8.68 -5.97 8.11
CA SER A 92 -9.86 -6.55 8.74
C SER A 92 -9.87 -6.33 10.26
N ALA A 93 -8.71 -6.40 10.93
CA ALA A 93 -8.60 -6.15 12.35
C ALA A 93 -8.73 -4.65 12.70
N GLY A 94 -8.25 -3.75 11.83
CA GLY A 94 -8.30 -2.30 12.03
C GLY A 94 -9.61 -1.61 11.66
N LYS A 95 -10.53 -2.31 10.97
CA LYS A 95 -11.90 -1.82 10.65
C LYS A 95 -12.95 -2.24 11.70
N GLY A 96 -12.56 -3.08 12.67
CA GLY A 96 -13.43 -3.64 13.71
C GLY A 96 -13.54 -2.79 14.97
#